data_AF-A0A9Q0IMQ3-F1
#
_entry.id   AF-A0A9Q0IMQ3-F1
#
_cell.length_a   1.000
_cell.length_b   1.000
_cell.length_c   1.000
_cell.angle_alpha   90.00
_cell.angle_beta   90.00
_cell.angle_gamma   90.00
#
_symmetry.space_group_name_H-M   'P 1'
#
loop_
_entity.id
_entity.type
_entity.pdbx_description
1 polymer ?
#
loop_
_entity_poly.entity_id
_entity_poly.type
_entity_poly.pdbx_seq_one_letter_code
_entity_poly.pdbx_strand_id
1 'polypeptide(L)'
;MDYLEEENTKVPVPLPVYLPVNYEVRDADYFLLKEAGQDFMRNSSMQTHTQPLVILRASRQPVINASYGSLSTEQPVPRDLVQGVQLFNAPGAFTFNWKIQSFVLTPKVFSSKPQVRVLFYVAGREWGSWSAGPAGRLPCVTVYAFWQTQEVRGSCALGGDQATCMAELLPLPGWFAAGGDSRERQDGSSGNPVELYYQAWPSVGGTCRSPEVGRWGGSGQQKQYLPVTPMQRIGSVRLLQVPKGMATLLRLKLGNAIVIRTSSKPLRKTDIATFSILMAASAQLVNFTLR
;
A
#
# COMPACT_ATOMS: atom_id res chain seq x y z
N MET A 1 35.50 1.87 77.82
CA MET A 1 36.09 0.89 76.90
C MET A 1 34.94 0.00 76.47
N ASP A 2 34.62 0.18 75.20
CA ASP A 2 33.32 0.01 74.60
C ASP A 2 32.89 -1.46 74.44
N TYR A 3 31.59 -1.66 74.58
CA TYR A 3 30.85 -2.79 74.00
C TYR A 3 30.60 -2.52 72.51
N LEU A 4 30.25 -3.60 71.77
CA LEU A 4 29.44 -3.70 70.53
C LEU A 4 30.15 -4.69 69.57
N GLU A 5 29.68 -5.93 69.44
CA GLU A 5 28.47 -6.44 68.76
C GLU A 5 28.88 -7.13 67.45
N GLU A 6 28.61 -8.43 67.40
CA GLU A 6 28.88 -9.33 66.29
C GLU A 6 27.85 -9.08 65.19
N GLU A 7 28.24 -8.41 64.11
CA GLU A 7 27.35 -8.06 63.01
C GLU A 7 27.03 -9.29 62.16
N ASN A 8 25.90 -9.94 62.50
CA ASN A 8 25.25 -10.95 61.69
C ASN A 8 24.84 -10.36 60.33
N THR A 9 25.69 -10.50 59.32
CA THR A 9 25.38 -10.08 57.95
C THR A 9 24.34 -11.03 57.33
N LYS A 10 23.07 -10.83 57.67
CA LYS A 10 21.95 -11.30 56.86
C LYS A 10 21.99 -10.56 55.53
N VAL A 11 22.51 -11.23 54.49
CA VAL A 11 22.26 -10.81 53.11
C VAL A 11 20.76 -10.97 52.86
N PRO A 12 20.00 -9.89 52.61
CA PRO A 12 18.67 -10.05 52.07
C PRO A 12 18.88 -10.37 50.60
N VAL A 13 18.81 -11.65 50.23
CA VAL A 13 18.50 -12.00 48.85
C VAL A 13 17.08 -11.52 48.63
N PRO A 14 16.82 -10.49 47.81
CA PRO A 14 15.44 -10.17 47.46
C PRO A 14 14.98 -11.37 46.65
N LEU A 15 14.15 -12.23 47.26
CA LEU A 15 13.34 -13.16 46.49
C LEU A 15 12.64 -12.31 45.43
N PRO A 16 12.77 -12.62 44.14
CA PRO A 16 12.01 -11.88 43.15
C PRO A 16 10.54 -11.99 43.57
N VAL A 17 9.88 -10.85 43.76
CA VAL A 17 8.45 -10.74 44.11
C VAL A 17 7.55 -11.34 43.00
N TYR A 18 8.18 -11.90 41.97
CA TYR A 18 7.62 -12.38 40.73
C TYR A 18 8.18 -13.77 40.44
N LEU A 19 7.26 -14.71 40.21
CA LEU A 19 7.60 -16.00 39.65
C LEU A 19 8.09 -15.79 38.21
N PRO A 20 9.33 -16.17 37.85
CA PRO A 20 9.87 -15.91 36.51
C PRO A 20 9.15 -16.79 35.48
N VAL A 21 8.12 -16.22 34.85
CA VAL A 21 7.46 -16.82 33.68
C VAL A 21 8.28 -16.48 32.44
N ASN A 22 8.67 -17.50 31.68
CA ASN A 22 9.31 -17.31 30.39
C ASN A 22 8.25 -17.40 29.28
N TYR A 23 8.30 -16.47 28.33
CA TYR A 23 7.37 -16.41 27.20
C TYR A 23 8.11 -16.71 25.90
N GLU A 24 7.60 -17.69 25.17
CA GLU A 24 8.07 -18.06 23.84
C GLU A 24 6.90 -18.01 22.85
N VAL A 25 7.10 -17.43 21.68
CA VAL A 25 6.09 -17.47 20.61
C VAL A 25 6.55 -18.45 19.54
N ARG A 26 5.73 -19.48 19.31
CA ARG A 26 5.95 -20.48 18.26
C ARG A 26 5.29 -20.07 16.95
N ASP A 27 5.84 -20.60 15.85
CA ASP A 27 5.37 -20.39 14.47
C ASP A 27 5.42 -18.92 13.98
N ALA A 28 6.19 -18.06 14.67
CA ALA A 28 6.29 -16.65 14.37
C ALA A 28 7.66 -16.03 14.74
N ASP A 29 8.08 -15.04 13.95
CA ASP A 29 9.16 -14.11 14.32
C ASP A 29 8.55 -13.01 15.21
N TYR A 30 9.10 -12.83 16.41
CA TYR A 30 8.54 -11.92 17.41
C TYR A 30 9.61 -11.12 18.16
N PHE A 31 9.18 -9.99 18.70
CA PHE A 31 9.94 -9.25 19.71
C PHE A 31 9.10 -9.11 20.98
N LEU A 32 9.72 -9.34 22.13
CA LEU A 32 9.15 -8.93 23.41
C LEU A 32 9.53 -7.47 23.64
N LEU A 33 8.52 -6.64 23.88
CA LEU A 33 8.71 -5.23 24.14
C LEU A 33 8.97 -5.00 25.63
N LYS A 34 9.84 -4.03 25.91
CA LYS A 34 10.06 -3.51 27.25
C LYS A 34 9.88 -2.00 27.20
N GLU A 35 9.16 -1.44 28.16
CA GLU A 35 8.93 0.00 28.24
C GLU A 35 10.26 0.70 28.58
N ALA A 36 10.62 1.71 27.79
CA ALA A 36 11.85 2.46 27.97
C ALA A 36 11.63 3.52 29.06
N GLY A 37 11.85 3.15 30.31
CA GLY A 37 11.73 4.04 31.46
C GLY A 37 11.03 3.41 32.67
N GLN A 38 11.83 2.84 33.57
CA GLN A 38 11.55 2.47 34.96
C GLN A 38 10.67 1.25 35.30
N ASP A 39 11.16 0.57 36.35
CA ASP A 39 10.58 -0.39 37.27
C ASP A 39 9.72 -1.54 36.72
N PHE A 40 10.22 -2.76 36.93
CA PHE A 40 9.54 -4.06 36.70
C PHE A 40 8.11 -4.15 37.28
N MET A 41 7.71 -3.20 38.12
CA MET A 41 6.52 -3.19 38.95
C MET A 41 5.30 -2.49 38.31
N ARG A 42 5.41 -1.79 37.17
CA ARG A 42 4.26 -1.05 36.61
C ARG A 42 3.30 -1.92 35.78
N ASN A 43 3.78 -3.01 35.19
CA ASN A 43 2.99 -3.99 34.42
C ASN A 43 2.78 -5.32 35.16
N SER A 44 3.09 -5.33 36.46
CA SER A 44 3.17 -6.54 37.28
C SER A 44 2.52 -6.30 38.65
N SER A 45 1.39 -6.96 38.91
CA SER A 45 0.88 -7.14 40.28
C SER A 45 1.44 -8.43 40.87
N MET A 46 1.25 -8.68 42.18
CA MET A 46 1.62 -9.97 42.79
C MET A 46 0.96 -11.20 42.13
N GLN A 47 -0.09 -11.00 41.33
CA GLN A 47 -0.87 -12.08 40.70
C GLN A 47 -0.91 -12.00 39.16
N THR A 48 -0.53 -10.88 38.56
CA THR A 48 -0.68 -10.63 37.12
C THR A 48 0.60 -10.06 36.56
N HIS A 49 1.14 -10.68 35.50
CA HIS A 49 2.27 -10.17 34.74
C HIS A 49 1.85 -9.98 33.28
N THR A 50 2.11 -8.80 32.71
CA THR A 50 1.78 -8.49 31.31
C THR A 50 3.05 -8.29 30.50
N GLN A 51 3.26 -9.14 29.49
CA GLN A 51 4.38 -9.04 28.55
C GLN A 51 3.88 -8.55 27.18
N PRO A 52 4.12 -7.29 26.79
CA PRO A 52 3.80 -6.83 25.45
C PRO A 52 4.74 -7.48 24.43
N LEU A 53 4.19 -7.84 23.27
CA LEU A 53 4.95 -8.45 22.18
C LEU A 53 4.50 -7.89 20.83
N VAL A 54 5.40 -7.97 19.85
CA VAL A 54 5.11 -7.65 18.45
C VAL A 54 5.41 -8.89 17.62
N ILE A 55 4.42 -9.34 16.86
CA ILE A 55 4.59 -10.39 15.86
C ILE A 55 4.94 -9.72 14.54
N LEU A 56 6.11 -10.03 13.99
CA LEU A 56 6.58 -9.45 12.73
C LEU A 56 6.16 -10.30 11.54
N ARG A 57 6.29 -11.62 11.70
CA ARG A 57 6.02 -12.62 10.67
C ARG A 57 5.48 -13.88 11.32
N ALA A 58 4.56 -14.55 10.66
CA ALA A 58 4.00 -15.81 11.14
C ALA A 58 3.59 -16.69 9.96
N SER A 59 4.01 -17.95 9.99
CA SER A 59 3.76 -18.93 8.91
C SER A 59 2.46 -19.70 9.13
N ARG A 60 2.04 -19.80 10.40
CA ARG A 60 0.80 -20.43 10.86
C ARG A 60 0.22 -19.56 11.97
N GLN A 61 -0.94 -19.95 12.50
CA GLN A 61 -1.51 -19.28 13.67
C GLN A 61 -0.51 -19.36 14.84
N PRO A 62 0.05 -18.24 15.31
CA PRO A 62 1.06 -18.25 16.36
C PRO A 62 0.52 -18.83 17.66
N VAL A 63 1.40 -19.45 18.44
CA VAL A 63 1.06 -20.01 19.76
C VAL A 63 2.01 -19.41 20.79
N ILE A 64 1.44 -18.85 21.86
CA ILE A 64 2.20 -18.33 23.00
C ILE A 64 2.39 -19.48 23.98
N ASN A 65 3.63 -19.84 24.25
CA ASN A 65 4.02 -20.76 25.30
C ASN A 65 4.47 -19.94 26.53
N ALA A 66 3.82 -20.16 27.65
CA ALA A 66 4.20 -19.59 28.94
C ALA A 66 4.68 -20.73 29.85
N SER A 67 5.96 -20.68 30.22
CA SER A 67 6.59 -21.71 31.06
C SER A 67 7.02 -21.15 32.41
N TYR A 68 6.75 -21.89 33.47
CA TYR A 68 7.19 -21.64 34.83
C TYR A 68 7.80 -22.93 35.41
N GLY A 69 9.14 -22.97 35.49
CA GLY A 69 9.85 -24.19 35.87
C GLY A 69 9.56 -25.34 34.91
N SER A 70 8.99 -26.44 35.42
CA SER A 70 8.58 -27.61 34.62
C SER A 70 7.15 -27.53 34.08
N LEU A 71 6.38 -26.52 34.49
CA LEU A 71 5.01 -26.32 34.03
C LEU A 71 5.01 -25.41 32.80
N SER A 72 4.31 -25.80 31.75
CA SER A 72 4.12 -24.97 30.56
C SER A 72 2.67 -25.03 30.11
N THR A 73 2.17 -23.91 29.61
CA THR A 73 0.86 -23.84 28.97
C THR A 73 0.98 -23.12 27.63
N GLU A 74 0.24 -23.59 26.64
CA GLU A 74 0.24 -23.05 25.29
C GLU A 74 -1.14 -22.47 24.96
N GLN A 75 -1.16 -21.26 24.41
CA GLN A 75 -2.38 -20.59 24.01
C GLN A 75 -2.25 -20.06 22.57
N PRO A 76 -3.15 -20.42 21.64
CA PRO A 76 -3.13 -19.88 20.29
C PRO A 76 -3.51 -18.39 20.31
N VAL A 77 -2.79 -17.58 19.53
CA VAL A 77 -3.10 -16.15 19.40
C VAL A 77 -4.38 -16.01 18.56
N PRO A 78 -5.41 -15.28 19.05
CA PRO A 78 -6.63 -15.00 18.30
C PRO A 78 -6.32 -14.38 16.94
N ARG A 79 -6.95 -14.89 15.87
CA ARG A 79 -6.63 -14.49 14.49
C ARG A 79 -6.94 -13.03 14.23
N ASP A 80 -7.96 -12.48 14.87
CA ASP A 80 -8.40 -11.08 14.83
C ASP A 80 -7.39 -10.09 15.44
N LEU A 81 -6.52 -10.54 16.35
CA LEU A 81 -5.43 -9.72 16.90
C LEU A 81 -4.22 -9.67 15.97
N VAL A 82 -4.13 -10.62 15.03
CA VAL A 82 -2.94 -10.87 14.21
C VAL A 82 -3.22 -10.52 12.75
N GLN A 83 -4.40 -10.87 12.25
CA GLN A 83 -4.94 -10.49 10.95
C GLN A 83 -5.92 -9.34 11.15
N GLY A 84 -5.75 -8.27 10.37
CA GLY A 84 -6.73 -7.20 10.31
C GLY A 84 -8.01 -7.63 9.57
N VAL A 85 -8.46 -6.82 8.62
CA VAL A 85 -9.64 -7.12 7.81
C VAL A 85 -9.43 -8.42 7.02
N GLN A 86 -10.34 -9.38 7.15
CA GLN A 86 -10.34 -10.63 6.37
C GLN A 86 -10.67 -10.33 4.90
N LEU A 87 -9.62 -10.00 4.14
CA LEU A 87 -9.71 -9.67 2.72
C LEU A 87 -9.76 -10.90 1.81
N PHE A 88 -9.00 -11.91 2.19
CA PHE A 88 -8.81 -13.12 1.40
C PHE A 88 -9.81 -14.16 1.86
N ASN A 89 -10.72 -14.55 0.99
CA ASN A 89 -11.68 -15.61 1.29
C ASN A 89 -11.01 -16.97 1.02
N ALA A 90 -10.05 -17.32 1.89
CA ALA A 90 -9.24 -18.51 1.78
C ALA A 90 -9.46 -19.41 3.02
N PRO A 91 -10.28 -20.48 2.90
CA PRO A 91 -10.51 -21.38 4.03
C PRO A 91 -9.19 -22.08 4.42
N GLY A 92 -8.83 -21.99 5.70
CA GLY A 92 -7.64 -22.63 6.25
C GLY A 92 -6.30 -21.91 6.01
N ALA A 93 -6.26 -20.86 5.17
CA ALA A 93 -5.01 -20.13 4.90
C ALA A 93 -4.76 -19.02 5.92
N PHE A 94 -3.55 -18.97 6.48
CA PHE A 94 -3.12 -17.91 7.38
C PHE A 94 -2.39 -16.81 6.60
N THR A 95 -3.10 -15.75 6.22
CA THR A 95 -2.61 -14.70 5.30
C THR A 95 -1.85 -13.57 5.99
N PHE A 96 -1.26 -13.81 7.17
CA PHE A 96 -0.65 -12.76 7.99
C PHE A 96 0.44 -11.96 7.27
N ASN A 97 1.22 -12.64 6.41
CA ASN A 97 2.29 -12.01 5.66
C ASN A 97 1.86 -11.51 4.28
N TRP A 98 0.58 -11.62 3.90
CA TRP A 98 0.11 -11.20 2.59
C TRP A 98 -0.43 -9.77 2.67
N LYS A 99 0.14 -8.89 1.85
CA LYS A 99 -0.24 -7.49 1.76
C LYS A 99 -0.51 -7.14 0.30
N ILE A 100 -1.52 -6.31 0.09
CA ILE A 100 -1.73 -5.69 -1.21
C ILE A 100 -0.70 -4.56 -1.32
N GLN A 101 0.10 -4.61 -2.37
CA GLN A 101 1.02 -3.54 -2.73
C GLN A 101 0.50 -2.82 -3.95
N SER A 102 0.89 -1.55 -4.10
CA SER A 102 0.47 -0.71 -5.20
C SER A 102 1.66 -0.02 -5.86
N PHE A 103 1.56 0.20 -7.17
CA PHE A 103 2.55 0.91 -7.95
C PHE A 103 1.88 1.82 -8.97
N VAL A 104 2.20 3.11 -8.93
CA VAL A 104 1.63 4.11 -9.83
C VAL A 104 2.39 4.10 -11.15
N LEU A 105 1.75 3.62 -12.22
CA LEU A 105 2.36 3.52 -13.55
C LEU A 105 2.44 4.86 -14.27
N THR A 106 1.53 5.78 -13.95
CA THR A 106 1.38 7.08 -14.62
C THR A 106 1.53 8.23 -13.61
N PRO A 107 2.75 8.53 -13.13
CA PRO A 107 2.98 9.59 -12.13
C PRO A 107 2.69 11.00 -12.69
N LYS A 108 2.75 11.18 -14.01
CA LYS A 108 2.39 12.41 -14.72
C LYS A 108 1.31 12.10 -15.75
N VAL A 109 0.18 12.80 -15.68
CA VAL A 109 -0.98 12.57 -16.55
C VAL A 109 -1.29 13.85 -17.31
N PHE A 110 -1.49 13.74 -18.62
CA PHE A 110 -1.74 14.89 -19.49
C PHE A 110 -3.22 14.99 -19.85
N SER A 111 -3.71 16.22 -20.03
CA SER A 111 -5.11 16.46 -20.41
C SER A 111 -5.50 15.84 -21.77
N SER A 112 -4.53 15.57 -22.66
CA SER A 112 -4.76 14.86 -23.93
C SER A 112 -5.00 13.35 -23.77
N LYS A 113 -4.52 12.76 -22.66
CA LYS A 113 -4.72 11.35 -22.31
C LYS A 113 -4.92 11.25 -20.79
N PRO A 114 -6.11 11.65 -20.29
CA PRO A 114 -6.39 11.80 -18.86
C PRO A 114 -6.68 10.44 -18.22
N GLN A 115 -5.64 9.60 -18.10
CA GLN A 115 -5.76 8.26 -17.54
C GLN A 115 -4.68 8.03 -16.48
N VAL A 116 -5.12 7.76 -15.25
CA VAL A 116 -4.24 7.29 -14.17
C VAL A 116 -4.33 5.77 -14.13
N ARG A 117 -3.19 5.08 -14.09
CA ARG A 117 -3.12 3.62 -13.95
C ARG A 117 -2.32 3.25 -12.72
N VAL A 118 -2.91 2.39 -11.90
CA VAL A 118 -2.27 1.85 -10.69
C VAL A 118 -2.29 0.34 -10.79
N LEU A 119 -1.10 -0.27 -10.69
CA LEU A 119 -0.92 -1.70 -10.60
C LEU A 119 -1.02 -2.12 -9.14
N PHE A 120 -1.88 -3.08 -8.85
CA PHE A 120 -1.95 -3.76 -7.56
C PHE A 120 -1.45 -5.19 -7.71
N TYR A 121 -0.77 -5.68 -6.69
CA TYR A 121 -0.31 -7.05 -6.61
C TYR A 121 -0.29 -7.54 -5.17
N VAL A 122 -0.47 -8.84 -4.97
CA VAL A 122 -0.30 -9.45 -3.64
C VAL A 122 1.19 -9.74 -3.43
N ALA A 123 1.74 -9.22 -2.34
CA ALA A 123 3.10 -9.50 -1.90
C ALA A 123 3.07 -10.23 -0.56
N GLY A 124 3.94 -11.24 -0.40
CA GLY A 124 4.04 -12.03 0.82
C GLY A 124 4.72 -13.37 0.58
N ARG A 125 5.15 -14.04 1.65
CA ARG A 125 5.72 -15.40 1.55
C ARG A 125 4.61 -16.43 1.27
N GLU A 126 4.94 -17.50 0.55
CA GLU A 126 4.03 -18.63 0.22
C GLU A 126 2.77 -18.26 -0.58
N TRP A 127 2.69 -17.06 -1.14
CA TRP A 127 1.53 -16.70 -1.96
C TRP A 127 1.51 -17.48 -3.29
N GLY A 128 2.68 -17.69 -3.91
CA GLY A 128 2.85 -18.40 -5.18
C GLY A 128 2.86 -19.93 -5.08
N SER A 129 2.99 -20.50 -3.87
CA SER A 129 2.80 -21.95 -3.63
C SER A 129 1.33 -22.28 -3.38
N TRP A 130 0.55 -21.33 -2.86
CA TRP A 130 -0.89 -21.45 -2.63
C TRP A 130 -1.76 -21.14 -3.85
N SER A 131 -1.21 -20.45 -4.87
CA SER A 131 -1.92 -20.11 -6.12
C SER A 131 -2.26 -21.33 -7.00
N ALA A 132 -1.67 -22.50 -6.71
CA ALA A 132 -1.97 -23.77 -7.39
C ALA A 132 -3.16 -24.56 -6.78
N GLY A 133 -3.72 -24.10 -5.64
CA GLY A 133 -4.92 -24.67 -5.03
C GLY A 133 -6.22 -24.03 -5.54
N PRO A 134 -7.42 -24.49 -5.10
CA PRO A 134 -8.68 -23.85 -5.46
C PRO A 134 -8.60 -22.38 -5.06
N ALA A 135 -8.49 -21.52 -6.05
CA ALA A 135 -8.22 -20.10 -5.92
C ALA A 135 -9.08 -19.50 -4.80
N GLY A 136 -8.47 -19.30 -3.63
CA GLY A 136 -9.08 -18.49 -2.57
C GLY A 136 -9.45 -17.16 -3.22
N ARG A 137 -10.70 -16.73 -3.10
CA ARG A 137 -11.21 -15.57 -3.84
C ARG A 137 -10.37 -14.36 -3.44
N LEU A 138 -9.49 -13.92 -4.34
CA LEU A 138 -8.63 -12.78 -4.14
C LEU A 138 -9.48 -11.51 -4.00
N PRO A 139 -9.06 -10.55 -3.16
CA PRO A 139 -9.88 -9.37 -2.88
C PRO A 139 -10.01 -8.48 -4.10
N CYS A 140 -11.09 -7.70 -4.08
CA CYS A 140 -11.26 -6.55 -4.93
C CYS A 140 -10.55 -5.33 -4.33
N VAL A 141 -10.04 -4.47 -5.19
CA VAL A 141 -9.40 -3.21 -4.80
C VAL A 141 -10.10 -2.06 -5.52
N THR A 142 -10.40 -0.98 -4.79
CA THR A 142 -10.81 0.32 -5.35
C THR A 142 -9.69 1.30 -5.07
N VAL A 143 -9.24 1.96 -6.11
CA VAL A 143 -8.41 3.16 -6.01
C VAL A 143 -9.29 4.40 -6.10
N TYR A 144 -8.92 5.40 -5.32
CA TYR A 144 -9.57 6.68 -5.21
C TYR A 144 -8.55 7.75 -5.54
N ALA A 145 -8.97 8.73 -6.33
CA ALA A 145 -8.21 9.94 -6.59
C ALA A 145 -8.99 11.13 -6.06
N PHE A 146 -8.33 11.95 -5.24
CA PHE A 146 -8.93 13.14 -4.65
C PHE A 146 -8.21 14.39 -5.14
N TRP A 147 -9.00 15.35 -5.59
CA TRP A 147 -8.56 16.70 -5.88
C TRP A 147 -9.55 17.68 -5.29
N GLN A 148 -9.10 18.49 -4.32
CA GLN A 148 -9.97 19.35 -3.52
C GLN A 148 -11.11 18.54 -2.86
N THR A 149 -12.36 18.82 -3.21
CA THR A 149 -13.56 18.12 -2.71
C THR A 149 -14.11 17.08 -3.70
N GLN A 150 -13.44 16.87 -4.84
CA GLN A 150 -13.88 15.96 -5.88
C GLN A 150 -13.15 14.62 -5.79
N GLU A 151 -13.88 13.55 -6.10
CA GLU A 151 -13.41 12.17 -6.07
C GLU A 151 -13.71 11.49 -7.41
N VAL A 152 -12.74 10.74 -7.92
CA VAL A 152 -12.98 9.70 -8.93
C VAL A 152 -12.43 8.37 -8.42
N ARG A 153 -13.11 7.28 -8.77
CA ARG A 153 -12.78 5.94 -8.29
C ARG A 153 -12.78 4.91 -9.42
N GLY A 154 -12.00 3.85 -9.23
CA GLY A 154 -11.85 2.75 -10.20
C GLY A 154 -11.51 1.48 -9.45
N SER A 155 -12.07 0.35 -9.87
CA SER A 155 -11.94 -0.92 -9.16
C SER A 155 -11.39 -2.02 -10.07
N CYS A 156 -10.59 -2.92 -9.51
CA CYS A 156 -10.12 -4.13 -10.18
C CYS A 156 -10.12 -5.34 -9.25
N ALA A 157 -10.29 -6.54 -9.83
CA ALA A 157 -10.20 -7.81 -9.13
C ALA A 157 -8.77 -8.32 -9.23
N LEU A 158 -8.12 -8.57 -8.09
CA LEU A 158 -6.84 -9.30 -8.10
C LEU A 158 -7.10 -10.71 -8.65
N GLY A 159 -6.28 -11.12 -9.61
CA GLY A 159 -6.53 -12.37 -10.34
C GLY A 159 -5.29 -12.89 -11.05
N GLY A 160 -5.44 -14.10 -11.60
CA GLY A 160 -4.39 -14.81 -12.32
C GLY A 160 -3.26 -15.36 -11.43
N ASP A 161 -2.33 -16.06 -12.05
CA ASP A 161 -1.20 -16.73 -11.38
C ASP A 161 -0.22 -15.78 -10.70
N GLN A 162 -0.31 -14.48 -11.02
CA GLN A 162 0.50 -13.38 -10.47
C GLN A 162 -0.26 -12.54 -9.42
N ALA A 163 -1.54 -12.87 -9.14
CA ALA A 163 -2.41 -12.14 -8.22
C ALA A 163 -2.30 -10.61 -8.39
N THR A 164 -2.39 -10.15 -9.64
CA THR A 164 -2.26 -8.74 -10.01
C THR A 164 -3.55 -8.19 -10.58
N CYS A 165 -3.74 -6.87 -10.49
CA CYS A 165 -4.77 -6.17 -11.24
C CYS A 165 -4.38 -4.72 -11.52
N MET A 166 -4.86 -4.17 -12.63
CA MET A 166 -4.64 -2.77 -12.98
C MET A 166 -5.96 -2.02 -12.83
N ALA A 167 -5.98 -1.03 -11.95
CA ALA A 167 -7.10 -0.11 -11.83
C ALA A 167 -6.82 1.15 -12.64
N GLU A 168 -7.83 1.59 -13.38
CA GLU A 168 -7.77 2.80 -14.19
C GLU A 168 -8.76 3.84 -13.66
N LEU A 169 -8.30 5.09 -13.61
CA LEU A 169 -9.11 6.25 -13.21
C LEU A 169 -9.03 7.28 -14.33
N LEU A 170 -10.15 7.98 -14.55
CA LEU A 170 -10.21 9.13 -15.43
C LEU A 170 -10.42 10.39 -14.60
N PRO A 171 -9.38 11.21 -14.36
CA PRO A 171 -9.54 12.52 -13.74
C PRO A 171 -10.49 13.40 -14.55
N LEU A 172 -11.29 14.21 -13.86
CA LEU A 172 -12.23 15.09 -14.54
C LEU A 172 -11.48 16.16 -15.35
N PRO A 173 -12.02 16.61 -16.51
CA PRO A 173 -11.35 17.61 -17.34
C PRO A 173 -11.00 18.91 -16.58
N GLY A 174 -11.83 19.29 -15.61
CA GLY A 174 -11.60 20.48 -14.77
C GLY A 174 -10.36 20.37 -13.87
N TRP A 175 -9.90 19.16 -13.54
CA TRP A 175 -8.73 18.96 -12.66
C TRP A 175 -7.41 19.28 -13.35
N PHE A 176 -7.41 19.38 -14.69
CA PHE A 176 -6.23 19.79 -15.45
C PHE A 176 -6.13 21.30 -15.59
N ALA A 177 -7.22 22.04 -15.37
CA ALA A 177 -7.18 23.49 -15.45
C ALA A 177 -6.23 24.06 -14.39
N ALA A 178 -5.43 25.06 -14.76
CA ALA A 178 -4.65 25.81 -13.80
C ALA A 178 -5.62 26.64 -12.95
N GLY A 179 -5.90 26.21 -11.73
CA GLY A 179 -6.74 26.95 -10.78
C GLY A 179 -6.75 26.26 -9.42
N GLY A 180 -6.52 26.92 -8.29
CA GLY A 180 -6.23 28.33 -8.01
C GLY A 180 -5.93 28.48 -6.51
N ASP A 181 -5.37 29.63 -6.14
CA ASP A 181 -5.23 30.17 -4.79
C ASP A 181 -4.10 29.66 -3.86
N SER A 182 -2.86 29.61 -4.37
CA SER A 182 -1.71 29.83 -3.49
C SER A 182 -0.75 30.82 -4.11
N ARG A 183 -0.34 31.81 -3.31
CA ARG A 183 0.67 32.83 -3.64
C ARG A 183 2.06 32.25 -3.88
N GLU A 184 2.24 30.94 -3.89
CA GLU A 184 3.46 30.30 -4.35
C GLU A 184 3.41 30.10 -5.87
N ARG A 185 4.19 30.95 -6.54
CA ARG A 185 4.62 30.81 -7.93
C ARG A 185 5.40 29.50 -8.11
N GLN A 186 4.73 28.36 -8.01
CA GLN A 186 5.27 27.11 -8.53
C GLN A 186 5.01 27.14 -10.03
N ASP A 187 6.08 27.05 -10.82
CA ASP A 187 6.04 27.05 -12.28
C ASP A 187 4.80 26.32 -12.78
N GLY A 188 4.03 26.95 -13.68
CA GLY A 188 2.86 26.35 -14.33
C GLY A 188 3.16 25.06 -15.12
N SER A 189 4.43 24.64 -15.15
CA SER A 189 4.92 23.37 -15.65
C SER A 189 4.79 22.19 -14.64
N SER A 190 4.53 22.46 -13.36
CA SER A 190 4.53 21.44 -12.30
C SER A 190 3.21 20.65 -12.19
N GLY A 191 2.10 21.22 -12.64
CA GLY A 191 0.78 20.58 -12.70
C GLY A 191 0.10 20.40 -11.34
N ASN A 192 -1.20 20.10 -11.37
CA ASN A 192 -2.01 19.94 -10.16
C ASN A 192 -1.71 18.58 -9.49
N PRO A 193 -1.36 18.54 -8.19
CA PRO A 193 -1.19 17.29 -7.46
C PRO A 193 -2.56 16.67 -7.14
N VAL A 194 -2.69 15.37 -7.38
CA VAL A 194 -3.86 14.57 -7.02
C VAL A 194 -3.42 13.44 -6.12
N GLU A 195 -4.04 13.33 -4.96
CA GLU A 195 -3.71 12.32 -3.96
C GLU A 195 -4.45 11.01 -4.29
N LEU A 196 -3.73 9.90 -4.19
CA LEU A 196 -4.22 8.56 -4.48
C LEU A 196 -4.29 7.72 -3.21
N TYR A 197 -5.41 7.04 -3.05
CA TYR A 197 -5.68 6.12 -1.94
C TYR A 197 -6.30 4.83 -2.45
N TYR A 198 -6.26 3.77 -1.66
CA TYR A 198 -6.99 2.55 -1.97
C TYR A 198 -7.66 1.92 -0.75
N GLN A 199 -8.68 1.12 -1.06
CA GLN A 199 -9.33 0.21 -0.13
C GLN A 199 -9.52 -1.15 -0.80
N ALA A 200 -9.55 -2.20 0.00
CA ALA A 200 -9.80 -3.55 -0.45
C ALA A 200 -10.95 -4.19 0.34
N TRP A 201 -11.64 -5.12 -0.31
CA TRP A 201 -12.71 -5.94 0.28
C TRP A 201 -12.75 -7.31 -0.39
N PRO A 202 -13.34 -8.33 0.26
CA PRO A 202 -13.45 -9.67 -0.31
C PRO A 202 -14.18 -9.67 -1.67
N SER A 203 -13.66 -10.44 -2.62
CA SER A 203 -14.37 -10.66 -3.89
C SER A 203 -15.51 -11.66 -3.71
N VAL A 204 -16.68 -11.32 -4.27
CA VAL A 204 -17.85 -12.20 -4.34
C VAL A 204 -18.08 -12.55 -5.81
N GLY A 205 -17.89 -13.82 -6.16
CA GLY A 205 -18.11 -14.30 -7.53
C GLY A 205 -17.11 -13.78 -8.57
N GLY A 206 -15.91 -13.32 -8.15
CA GLY A 206 -14.84 -12.92 -9.06
C GLY A 206 -15.06 -11.57 -9.76
N THR A 207 -16.11 -10.83 -9.41
CA THR A 207 -16.41 -9.51 -9.98
C THR A 207 -16.32 -8.43 -8.91
N CYS A 208 -15.71 -7.30 -9.26
CA CYS A 208 -15.65 -6.14 -8.37
C CYS A 208 -16.79 -5.19 -8.69
N ARG A 209 -17.88 -5.34 -7.94
CA ARG A 209 -18.88 -4.29 -7.81
C ARG A 209 -18.45 -3.41 -6.64
N SER A 210 -18.39 -2.11 -6.85
CA SER A 210 -18.13 -1.15 -5.76
C SER A 210 -19.11 -1.47 -4.64
N PRO A 211 -18.66 -1.73 -3.40
CA PRO A 211 -19.57 -1.80 -2.28
C PRO A 211 -20.25 -0.44 -2.22
N GLU A 212 -21.57 -0.41 -2.41
CA GLU A 212 -22.35 0.78 -2.16
C GLU A 212 -22.30 1.04 -0.67
N VAL A 213 -21.33 1.84 -0.23
CA VAL A 213 -21.26 2.35 1.13
C VAL A 213 -22.47 3.29 1.31
N GLY A 214 -23.56 2.72 1.81
CA GLY A 214 -24.60 3.49 2.50
C GLY A 214 -25.83 3.95 1.71
N ARG A 215 -26.26 3.32 0.60
CA ARG A 215 -27.53 3.74 -0.05
C ARG A 215 -28.42 2.63 -0.62
N TRP A 216 -28.58 1.52 0.09
CA TRP A 216 -29.77 0.66 -0.11
C TRP A 216 -30.82 0.97 0.95
N GLY A 217 -31.64 1.99 0.66
CA GLY A 217 -32.96 2.15 1.25
C GLY A 217 -33.95 1.33 0.42
N GLY A 218 -34.05 0.03 0.71
CA GLY A 218 -34.98 -0.90 0.07
C GLY A 218 -35.25 -2.05 1.03
N SER A 219 -36.51 -2.19 1.42
CA SER A 219 -37.03 -3.15 2.39
C SER A 219 -36.61 -4.60 2.13
N GLY A 220 -36.07 -5.28 3.16
CA GLY A 220 -36.24 -6.73 3.31
C GLY A 220 -35.05 -7.65 3.04
N GLN A 221 -33.82 -7.18 2.80
CA GLN A 221 -32.64 -8.05 2.77
C GLN A 221 -31.63 -7.72 3.87
N GLN A 222 -31.28 -8.77 4.62
CA GLN A 222 -30.31 -8.80 5.70
C GLN A 222 -29.01 -8.12 5.24
N LYS A 223 -28.71 -6.92 5.79
CA LYS A 223 -27.52 -6.14 5.45
C LYS A 223 -26.27 -6.92 5.84
N GLN A 224 -25.68 -7.62 4.88
CA GLN A 224 -24.40 -8.27 5.08
C GLN A 224 -23.32 -7.19 4.96
N TYR A 225 -22.85 -6.70 6.11
CA TYR A 225 -21.73 -5.76 6.16
C TYR A 225 -20.49 -6.44 5.59
N LEU A 226 -20.05 -6.00 4.41
CA LEU A 226 -18.81 -6.48 3.82
C LEU A 226 -17.62 -5.86 4.57
N PRO A 227 -16.65 -6.66 5.03
CA PRO A 227 -15.47 -6.13 5.69
C PRO A 227 -14.60 -5.38 4.66
N VAL A 228 -14.31 -4.09 4.94
CA VAL A 228 -13.50 -3.20 4.08
C VAL A 228 -12.29 -2.72 4.87
N THR A 229 -11.12 -2.66 4.23
CA THR A 229 -9.92 -2.10 4.87
C THR A 229 -10.03 -0.60 5.14
N PRO A 230 -9.32 -0.08 6.15
CA PRO A 230 -9.10 1.35 6.24
C PRO A 230 -8.46 1.86 4.94
N MET A 231 -8.73 3.11 4.62
CA MET A 231 -8.19 3.76 3.42
C MET A 231 -6.69 3.97 3.57
N GLN A 232 -5.90 3.45 2.62
CA GLN A 232 -4.45 3.53 2.64
C GLN A 232 -3.94 4.47 1.55
N ARG A 233 -3.00 5.35 1.90
CA ARG A 233 -2.38 6.28 0.94
C ARG A 233 -1.39 5.56 0.04
N ILE A 234 -1.49 5.80 -1.27
CA ILE A 234 -0.55 5.31 -2.27
C ILE A 234 0.53 6.35 -2.53
N GLY A 235 0.14 7.61 -2.76
CA GLY A 235 1.03 8.69 -3.19
C GLY A 235 0.26 9.76 -3.96
N SER A 236 0.94 10.49 -4.83
CA SER A 236 0.31 11.52 -5.65
C SER A 236 0.75 11.48 -7.11
N VAL A 237 -0.14 11.96 -7.99
CA VAL A 237 0.11 12.12 -9.43
C VAL A 237 -0.01 13.58 -9.81
N ARG A 238 0.72 13.99 -10.86
CA ARG A 238 0.69 15.37 -11.37
C ARG A 238 -0.14 15.44 -12.64
N LEU A 239 -1.19 16.25 -12.61
CA LEU A 239 -2.02 16.53 -13.77
C LEU A 239 -1.49 17.75 -14.52
N LEU A 240 -1.20 17.55 -15.80
CA LEU A 240 -0.57 18.54 -16.66
C LEU A 240 -1.53 18.95 -17.75
N GLN A 241 -1.85 20.24 -17.80
CA GLN A 241 -2.57 20.82 -18.91
C GLN A 241 -1.67 20.86 -20.14
N VAL A 242 -2.08 20.20 -21.22
CA VAL A 242 -1.51 20.47 -22.54
C VAL A 242 -2.09 21.81 -23.03
N PRO A 243 -1.26 22.83 -23.33
CA PRO A 243 -1.76 24.11 -23.80
C PRO A 243 -2.57 23.95 -25.09
N LYS A 244 -3.75 24.59 -25.13
CA LYS A 244 -4.58 24.63 -26.34
C LYS A 244 -3.78 25.30 -27.46
N GLY A 245 -3.52 24.56 -28.54
CA GLY A 245 -2.74 25.05 -29.69
C GLY A 245 -1.34 24.44 -29.83
N MET A 246 -0.83 23.74 -28.81
CA MET A 246 0.37 22.93 -28.95
C MET A 246 -0.02 21.68 -29.75
N ALA A 247 0.25 21.70 -31.06
CA ALA A 247 0.01 20.56 -31.92
C ALA A 247 0.66 19.33 -31.28
N THR A 248 -0.05 18.20 -31.23
CA THR A 248 0.56 16.91 -30.92
C THR A 248 1.76 16.76 -31.83
N LEU A 249 2.97 16.86 -31.28
CA LEU A 249 4.17 16.78 -32.07
C LEU A 249 4.40 15.29 -32.39
N LEU A 250 4.28 14.91 -33.65
CA LEU A 250 4.71 13.63 -34.15
C LEU A 250 6.22 13.54 -33.96
N ARG A 251 6.67 12.50 -33.26
CA ARG A 251 8.09 12.23 -33.02
C ARG A 251 8.54 11.09 -33.92
N LEU A 252 9.28 11.42 -34.97
CA LEU A 252 9.93 10.46 -35.85
C LEU A 252 11.34 10.20 -35.34
N LYS A 253 11.68 8.95 -35.05
CA LYS A 253 13.04 8.56 -34.64
C LYS A 253 13.76 7.98 -35.86
N LEU A 254 14.87 8.61 -36.24
CA LEU A 254 15.78 8.09 -37.25
C LEU A 254 16.94 7.44 -36.49
N GLY A 255 16.86 6.11 -36.31
CA GLY A 255 17.76 5.36 -35.46
C GLY A 255 17.74 5.83 -34.00
N ASN A 256 18.90 5.80 -33.35
CA ASN A 256 19.07 6.22 -31.94
C ASN A 256 19.63 7.65 -31.80
N ALA A 257 20.02 8.27 -32.92
CA ALA A 257 20.78 9.52 -32.94
C ALA A 257 19.92 10.75 -33.24
N ILE A 258 18.89 10.63 -34.08
CA ILE A 258 18.11 11.76 -34.57
C ILE A 258 16.63 11.59 -34.23
N VAL A 259 16.05 12.67 -33.72
CA VAL A 259 14.64 12.78 -33.38
C VAL A 259 14.07 13.99 -34.11
N ILE A 260 13.11 13.77 -34.99
CA ILE A 260 12.40 14.84 -35.69
C ILE A 260 11.04 15.02 -35.01
N ARG A 261 10.73 16.23 -34.58
CA ARG A 261 9.43 16.63 -34.06
C ARG A 261 8.72 17.49 -35.09
N THR A 262 7.49 17.12 -35.45
CA THR A 262 6.66 17.89 -36.39
C THR A 262 5.21 17.90 -35.94
N SER A 263 4.39 18.82 -36.46
CA SER A 263 2.95 18.84 -36.17
C SER A 263 2.26 17.57 -36.68
N SER A 264 1.40 16.95 -35.88
CA SER A 264 0.56 15.83 -36.32
C SER A 264 -0.68 16.24 -37.12
N LYS A 265 -0.84 17.53 -37.44
CA LYS A 265 -1.97 18.00 -38.27
C LYS A 265 -1.70 17.61 -39.73
N PRO A 266 -2.68 17.02 -40.45
CA PRO A 266 -2.53 16.76 -41.88
C PRO A 266 -2.32 18.07 -42.63
N LEU A 267 -1.27 18.13 -43.44
CA LEU A 267 -0.87 19.32 -44.18
C LEU A 267 -1.59 19.36 -45.53
N ARG A 268 -2.11 20.53 -45.89
CA ARG A 268 -2.58 20.84 -47.25
C ARG A 268 -1.38 21.26 -48.11
N LYS A 269 -1.53 21.21 -49.45
CA LYS A 269 -0.46 21.60 -50.40
C LYS A 269 0.05 23.04 -50.21
N THR A 270 -0.72 23.89 -49.54
CA THR A 270 -0.40 25.29 -49.26
C THR A 270 0.15 25.54 -47.85
N ASP A 271 0.20 24.51 -47.01
CA ASP A 271 0.59 24.66 -45.61
C ASP A 271 2.11 24.58 -45.46
N ILE A 272 2.66 25.43 -44.60
CA ILE A 272 4.09 25.41 -44.24
C ILE A 272 4.25 24.59 -42.97
N ALA A 273 5.08 23.55 -43.02
CA ALA A 273 5.38 22.69 -41.89
C ALA A 273 6.75 22.99 -41.28
N THR A 274 6.79 23.14 -39.96
CA THR A 274 8.05 23.33 -39.21
C THR A 274 8.46 22.01 -38.56
N PHE A 275 9.70 21.57 -38.81
CA PHE A 275 10.28 20.36 -38.24
C PHE A 275 11.41 20.76 -37.29
N SER A 276 11.29 20.40 -36.00
CA SER A 276 12.38 20.56 -35.04
C SER A 276 13.23 19.29 -35.03
N ILE A 277 14.50 19.44 -35.38
CA ILE A 277 15.47 18.34 -35.41
C ILE A 277 16.26 18.36 -34.10
N LEU A 278 16.21 17.26 -33.36
CA LEU A 278 16.95 17.05 -32.12
C LEU A 278 17.96 15.93 -32.34
N MET A 279 19.22 16.19 -32.00
CA MET A 279 20.31 15.23 -32.11
C MET A 279 20.74 14.78 -30.70
N ALA A 280 21.03 13.49 -30.53
CA ALA A 280 21.66 12.99 -29.31
C ALA A 280 23.07 13.56 -29.20
N ALA A 281 23.47 14.02 -28.00
CA ALA A 281 24.79 14.64 -27.79
C ALA A 281 25.97 13.70 -28.11
N SER A 282 25.74 12.39 -28.12
CA SER A 282 26.73 11.36 -28.46
C SER A 282 26.80 11.03 -29.95
N ALA A 283 25.92 11.60 -30.79
CA ALA A 283 25.88 11.29 -32.20
C ALA A 283 26.88 12.16 -32.98
N GLN A 284 27.84 11.53 -33.65
CA GLN A 284 28.69 12.18 -34.65
C GLN A 284 28.09 11.97 -36.04
N LEU A 285 27.10 12.78 -36.39
CA LEU A 285 26.50 12.75 -37.74
C LEU A 285 26.83 14.04 -38.48
N VAL A 286 27.53 13.92 -39.61
CA VAL A 286 27.93 15.07 -40.42
C VAL A 286 26.74 15.56 -41.27
N ASN A 287 26.06 14.64 -41.99
CA ASN A 287 24.94 14.95 -42.87
C ASN A 287 23.82 13.89 -42.74
N PHE A 288 22.55 14.28 -42.89
CA PHE A 288 21.43 13.36 -43.12
C PHE A 288 20.46 13.94 -44.15
N THR A 289 19.69 13.06 -44.82
CA THR A 289 18.74 13.45 -45.88
C THR A 289 17.33 13.00 -45.50
N LEU A 290 16.36 13.90 -45.64
CA LEU A 290 14.92 13.61 -45.58
C LEU A 290 14.41 13.45 -47.01
N ARG A 291 13.75 12.33 -47.30
CA ARG A 291 13.07 12.07 -48.57
C ARG A 291 11.58 11.94 -48.33
#